data_AF-A0A5K0ZGM3-F1
#
_entry.id   AF-A0A5K0ZGM3-F1
#
_cell.length_a   1.000
_cell.length_b   1.000
_cell.length_c   1.000
_cell.angle_alpha   90.00
_cell.angle_beta   90.00
_cell.angle_gamma   90.00
#
_symmetry.space_group_name_H-M   'P 1'
#
loop_
_entity.id
_entity.type
_entity.pdbx_description
1 polymer ?
#
loop_
_entity_poly.entity_id
_entity_poly.type
_entity_poly.pdbx_seq_one_letter_code
_entity_poly.pdbx_strand_id
1 'polypeptide(L)'
;LRARYGGSYIFTMTTSATQEEEVENLVRQISPTANKIYHLSGTQKFELQKQEVRIAEVFRAVENAKSKLSIQAWGLADTTLEDVFIKVARGAQSFNMLQ
;
A
#
# COMPACT_ATOMS: atom_id res chain seq x y z
N LEU A 1 8.66 2.42 18.73
CA LEU A 1 8.19 3.20 17.55
C LEU A 1 8.47 2.48 16.24
N ARG A 2 9.72 2.12 15.90
CA ARG A 2 10.05 1.33 14.69
C ARG A 2 9.26 0.01 14.57
N ALA A 3 9.12 -0.77 15.64
CA ALA A 3 8.36 -2.03 15.59
C ALA A 3 6.84 -1.86 15.43
N ARG A 4 6.28 -0.70 15.81
CA ARG A 4 4.82 -0.44 15.78
C ARG A 4 4.36 0.20 14.46
N TYR A 5 5.27 0.85 13.72
CA TYR A 5 4.95 1.58 12.49
C TYR A 5 5.91 1.30 11.30
N GLY A 6 7.02 0.58 11.53
CA GLY A 6 8.00 0.14 10.52
C GLY A 6 7.83 -1.31 10.08
N GLY A 7 6.71 -1.94 10.43
CA GLY A 7 6.38 -3.34 10.18
C GLY A 7 5.72 -3.61 8.83
N SER A 8 5.70 -2.61 7.95
CA SER A 8 4.96 -2.66 6.69
C SER A 8 5.79 -2.20 5.50
N TYR A 9 5.40 -2.66 4.32
CA TYR A 9 5.79 -2.08 3.04
C TYR A 9 4.72 -1.12 2.56
N ILE A 10 5.14 -0.07 1.84
CA ILE A 10 4.27 0.76 1.02
C ILE A 10 4.38 0.25 -0.42
N PHE A 11 3.31 -0.35 -0.90
CA PHE A 11 3.14 -0.70 -2.30
C PHE A 11 2.40 0.42 -3.02
N THR A 12 2.97 0.93 -4.11
CA THR A 12 2.35 1.94 -4.97
C THR A 12 2.17 1.36 -6.35
N MET A 13 1.01 1.57 -6.96
CA MET A 13 0.78 1.24 -8.36
C MET A 13 -0.07 2.31 -9.03
N THR A 14 0.28 2.63 -10.27
CA THR A 14 -0.43 3.58 -11.12
C THR A 14 -0.90 2.86 -12.38
N THR A 15 -2.21 2.91 -12.62
CA THR A 15 -2.89 2.38 -13.81
C THR A 15 -3.82 3.46 -14.40
N SER A 16 -4.63 3.12 -15.42
CA SER A 16 -5.79 3.95 -15.73
C SER A 16 -6.80 3.89 -14.58
N ALA A 17 -7.62 4.95 -14.43
CA ALA A 17 -8.67 5.01 -13.41
C ALA A 17 -9.71 3.88 -13.54
N THR A 18 -9.88 3.33 -14.75
CA THR A 18 -10.78 2.21 -15.01
C THR A 18 -10.28 0.86 -14.51
N GLN A 19 -9.00 0.75 -14.11
CA GLN A 19 -8.35 -0.50 -13.70
C GLN A 19 -8.07 -0.58 -12.19
N GLU A 20 -8.59 0.38 -11.42
CA GLU A 20 -8.28 0.51 -10.00
C GLU A 20 -8.84 -0.63 -9.15
N GLU A 21 -9.98 -1.21 -9.54
CA GLU A 21 -10.54 -2.35 -8.83
C GLU A 21 -9.67 -3.60 -9.00
N GLU A 22 -9.10 -3.82 -10.19
CA GLU A 22 -8.18 -4.91 -10.46
C GLU A 22 -6.89 -4.77 -9.66
N VAL A 23 -6.41 -3.54 -9.46
CA VAL A 23 -5.29 -3.25 -8.55
C VAL A 23 -5.62 -3.66 -7.12
N GLU A 24 -6.81 -3.32 -6.62
CA GLU A 24 -7.24 -3.71 -5.27
C GLU A 24 -7.33 -5.22 -5.11
N ASN A 25 -7.88 -5.91 -6.11
CA ASN A 25 -7.97 -7.36 -6.13
C ASN A 25 -6.58 -8.02 -6.12
N LEU A 26 -5.65 -7.51 -6.93
CA LEU A 26 -4.26 -7.96 -6.93
C LEU A 26 -3.62 -7.80 -5.54
N VAL A 27 -3.79 -6.64 -4.91
CA VAL A 27 -3.20 -6.37 -3.59
C VAL A 27 -3.81 -7.26 -2.51
N ARG A 28 -5.13 -7.49 -2.53
CA ARG A 28 -5.80 -8.39 -1.58
C ARG A 28 -5.32 -9.85 -1.70
N GLN A 29 -4.91 -10.29 -2.88
CA GLN A 29 -4.30 -11.61 -3.07
C GLN A 29 -2.90 -11.70 -2.45
N ILE A 30 -2.16 -10.58 -2.41
CA ILE A 30 -0.80 -10.52 -1.84
C ILE A 30 -0.86 -10.38 -0.31
N SER A 31 -1.72 -9.49 0.20
CA SER A 31 -1.92 -9.22 1.62
C SER A 31 -3.41 -8.95 1.85
N PRO A 32 -4.16 -9.92 2.41
CA PRO A 32 -5.59 -9.76 2.67
C PRO A 32 -5.90 -8.61 3.63
N THR A 33 -4.95 -8.26 4.51
CA THR A 33 -5.08 -7.17 5.48
C THR A 33 -4.52 -5.84 4.97
N ALA A 34 -4.17 -5.76 3.69
CA ALA A 34 -3.65 -4.55 3.08
C ALA A 34 -4.62 -3.37 3.28
N ASN A 35 -4.08 -2.24 3.75
CA ASN A 35 -4.85 -1.03 3.94
C ASN A 35 -4.55 -0.03 2.81
N LYS A 36 -5.58 0.44 2.11
CA LYS A 36 -5.41 1.51 1.12
C LYS A 36 -5.28 2.85 1.84
N ILE A 37 -4.16 3.53 1.64
CA ILE A 37 -3.83 4.78 2.33
C ILE A 37 -3.80 6.00 1.41
N TYR A 38 -3.89 5.78 0.09
CA TYR A 38 -3.96 6.85 -0.91
C TYR A 38 -4.63 6.31 -2.18
N HIS A 39 -5.44 7.15 -2.82
CA HIS A 39 -5.96 6.92 -4.14
C HIS A 39 -6.23 8.28 -4.80
N LEU A 40 -5.58 8.53 -5.94
CA LEU A 40 -5.81 9.70 -6.76
C LEU A 40 -5.33 9.44 -8.19
N SER A 41 -6.17 9.74 -9.18
CA SER A 41 -5.82 9.75 -10.60
C SER A 41 -5.12 8.46 -11.07
N GLY A 42 -5.68 7.28 -10.77
CA GLY A 42 -5.09 6.00 -11.16
C GLY A 42 -3.95 5.51 -10.26
N THR A 43 -3.41 6.36 -9.37
CA THR A 43 -2.37 5.98 -8.42
C THR A 43 -2.98 5.56 -7.10
N GLN A 44 -2.71 4.32 -6.70
CA GLN A 44 -3.11 3.79 -5.41
C GLN A 44 -1.89 3.41 -4.57
N LYS A 45 -1.97 3.67 -3.26
CA LYS A 45 -0.96 3.21 -2.28
C LYS A 45 -1.59 2.34 -1.23
N PHE A 46 -0.90 1.25 -0.92
CA PHE A 46 -1.32 0.25 0.04
C PHE A 46 -0.21 0.04 1.06
N GLU A 47 -0.63 -0.09 2.31
CA GLU A 47 0.22 -0.61 3.36
C GLU A 47 0.05 -2.12 3.44
N LEU A 48 1.16 -2.85 3.27
CA LEU A 48 1.22 -4.30 3.33
C LEU A 48 1.98 -4.75 4.57
N GLN A 49 1.44 -5.67 5.35
CA GLN A 49 2.14 -6.18 6.54
C GLN A 49 3.32 -7.06 6.12
N LYS A 50 4.54 -6.77 6.57
CA LYS A 50 5.75 -7.53 6.18
C LYS A 50 5.67 -9.01 6.55
N GLN A 51 4.90 -9.34 7.60
CA GLN A 51 4.68 -10.72 8.03
C GLN A 51 3.82 -11.54 7.06
N GLU A 52 2.98 -10.87 6.25
CA GLU A 52 2.12 -11.52 5.25
C GLU A 52 2.79 -11.59 3.87
N VAL A 53 3.79 -10.74 3.63
CA VAL A 53 4.31 -10.49 2.29
C VAL A 53 5.76 -10.93 2.15
N ARG A 54 6.01 -11.77 1.15
CA ARG A 54 7.35 -11.99 0.62
C ARG A 54 7.58 -11.06 -0.57
N ILE A 55 8.71 -10.35 -0.62
CA ILE A 55 9.02 -9.43 -1.72
C ILE A 55 8.94 -10.15 -3.08
N ALA A 56 9.48 -11.37 -3.19
CA ALA A 56 9.42 -12.16 -4.41
C ALA A 56 7.97 -12.39 -4.93
N GLU A 57 7.01 -12.53 -4.02
CA GLU A 57 5.59 -12.70 -4.36
C GLU A 57 4.99 -11.42 -4.93
N VAL A 58 5.38 -10.26 -4.41
CA VAL A 58 4.97 -8.95 -4.97
C VAL A 58 5.49 -8.81 -6.39
N PHE A 59 6.78 -9.06 -6.62
CA PHE A 59 7.36 -8.99 -7.96
C PHE A 59 6.64 -9.92 -8.94
N ARG A 60 6.44 -11.19 -8.54
CA ARG A 60 5.72 -12.17 -9.36
C ARG A 60 4.30 -11.72 -9.69
N ALA A 61 3.57 -11.23 -8.69
CA ALA A 61 2.20 -10.76 -8.86
C ALA A 61 2.11 -9.60 -9.84
N VAL A 62 3.04 -8.62 -9.74
CA VAL A 62 3.11 -7.49 -10.67
C VAL A 62 3.48 -7.94 -12.09
N GLU A 63 4.48 -8.82 -12.25
CA GLU A 63 4.85 -9.34 -13.57
C GLU A 63 3.67 -10.06 -14.25
N ASN A 64 2.91 -10.86 -13.49
CA ASN A 64 1.70 -11.50 -14.01
C ASN A 64 0.62 -10.46 -14.40
N ALA A 65 0.45 -9.42 -13.58
CA ALA A 65 -0.53 -8.37 -13.81
C ALA A 65 -0.22 -7.52 -15.05
N LYS A 66 1.05 -7.32 -15.41
CA LYS A 66 1.45 -6.58 -16.64
C LYS A 66 0.88 -7.17 -17.93
N SER A 67 0.53 -8.45 -17.96
CA SER A 67 -0.11 -9.08 -19.12
C SER A 67 -1.58 -8.68 -19.30
N LYS A 68 -2.22 -8.09 -18.28
CA LYS A 68 -3.65 -7.80 -18.21
C LYS A 68 -3.97 -6.33 -17.91
N LEU A 69 -3.08 -5.65 -17.19
CA LEU A 69 -3.25 -4.27 -16.74
C LEU A 69 -2.25 -3.34 -17.42
N SER A 70 -2.68 -2.12 -17.70
CA SER A 70 -1.83 -1.06 -18.23
C SER A 70 -1.11 -0.36 -17.09
N ILE A 71 -0.13 -1.05 -16.49
CA ILE A 71 0.66 -0.51 -15.37
C ILE A 71 1.60 0.57 -15.88
N GLN A 72 1.37 1.81 -15.46
CA GLN A 72 2.17 2.98 -15.83
C GLN A 72 3.40 3.13 -14.94
N ALA A 73 3.25 2.85 -13.64
CA ALA A 73 4.32 2.86 -12.66
C ALA A 73 3.97 1.95 -11.48
N TRP A 74 4.98 1.42 -10.80
CA TRP A 74 4.79 0.75 -9.53
C TRP A 74 6.07 0.78 -8.69
N GLY A 75 5.93 0.56 -7.38
CA GLY A 75 7.07 0.48 -6.47
C GLY A 75 6.69 -0.16 -5.14
N LEU A 76 7.69 -0.71 -4.47
CA LEU A 76 7.60 -1.26 -3.12
C LEU A 76 8.71 -0.63 -2.27
N ALA A 77 8.33 0.03 -1.18
CA ALA A 77 9.28 0.68 -0.27
C ALA A 77 8.99 0.29 1.17
N ASP A 78 10.00 0.37 2.03
CA ASP A 78 9.76 0.37 3.48
C ASP A 78 9.01 1.65 3.89
N THR A 79 8.22 1.57 4.96
CA THR A 79 7.67 2.79 5.58
C THR A 79 8.79 3.71 6.06
N THR A 80 8.66 4.99 5.73
CA THR A 80 9.62 6.02 6.13
C THR A 80 9.28 6.60 7.51
N LEU A 81 10.22 7.32 8.12
CA LEU A 81 9.91 8.08 9.35
C LEU A 81 8.84 9.15 9.13
N GLU A 82 8.73 9.69 7.92
CA GLU A 82 7.68 10.64 7.55
C GLU A 82 6.30 9.96 7.58
N ASP A 83 6.17 8.78 6.99
CA ASP A 83 4.92 7.99 7.04
C ASP A 83 4.52 7.68 8.49
N VAL A 84 5.50 7.30 9.31
CA VAL A 84 5.31 7.03 10.74
C VAL A 84 4.84 8.31 11.46
N PHE A 85 5.47 9.44 11.19
CA PHE A 85 5.14 10.72 11.82
C PHE A 85 3.72 11.17 11.45
N ILE A 86 3.35 11.13 10.17
CA ILE A 86 2.01 11.46 9.68
C ILE A 86 0.95 10.59 10.38
N LYS A 87 1.20 9.29 10.53
CA LYS A 87 0.29 8.39 11.22
C LYS A 87 0.13 8.73 12.71
N VAL A 88 1.23 8.99 13.40
CA VAL A 88 1.21 9.37 14.82
C VAL A 88 0.45 10.68 15.01
N ALA A 89 0.71 11.69 14.17
CA ALA A 89 0.03 12.99 14.22
C ALA A 89 -1.48 12.86 13.99
N ARG A 90 -1.90 12.09 12.97
CA ARG A 90 -3.32 11.80 12.70
C ARG A 90 -3.97 11.06 13.88
N GLY A 91 -3.29 10.06 14.44
CA GLY A 91 -3.76 9.32 15.61
C GLY A 91 -3.99 10.21 16.83
N ALA A 92 -3.07 11.14 17.10
CA ALA A 92 -3.20 12.10 18.18
C ALA A 92 -4.38 13.08 17.98
N GLN A 93 -4.59 13.55 16.74
CA GLN A 93 -5.74 14.39 16.40
C GLN A 93 -7.07 13.66 16.60
N SER A 94 -7.18 12.39 16.18
CA SER A 94 -8.38 11.59 16.40
C SER A 94 -8.66 11.32 17.88
N PHE A 95 -7.63 11.17 18.72
CA PHE A 95 -7.80 11.03 20.16
C PHE A 95 -8.37 12.31 20.80
N ASN A 96 -7.89 13.48 20.38
CA ASN A 96 -8.33 14.77 20.90
C ASN A 96 -9.77 15.16 20.50
N MET A 97 -10.32 14.59 19.42
CA MET A 97 -11.72 14.82 19.03
C MET A 97 -12.72 13.90 19.74
N LEU A 98 -12.24 12.90 20.49
CA LEU A 98 -13.07 11.94 21.22
C LEU A 98 -13.05 12.18 22.75
N GLN A 99 -12.40 13.25 23.20
CA GLN A 99 -12.46 13.77 24.57
C GLN A 99 -13.31 15.04 24.62
#